data_AF-A0A7J5B372-F1
#
_entry.id   AF-A0A7J5B372-F1
#
_cell.length_a   1.000
_cell.length_b   1.000
_cell.length_c   1.000
_cell.angle_alpha   90.00
_cell.angle_beta   90.00
_cell.angle_gamma   90.00
#
_symmetry.space_group_name_H-M   'P 1'
#
loop_
_entity.id
_entity.type
_entity.pdbx_description
1 polymer ?
#
loop_
_entity_poly.entity_id
_entity_poly.type
_entity_poly.pdbx_seq_one_letter_code
_entity_poly.pdbx_strand_id
1 'polypeptide(L)'
;MSARTKARKRAMDILFASDVRGTPIPELLGQEAERAADEPDRAASWRYAREIVLGVIEHADEIDGYIVETARDWTLERMPALDRSILRVAIWELKYNDEIPAAVAITEAVTAAGEYSTDASGKFIHGVLGRISEQ
;
A
#
# COMPACT_ATOMS: atom_id res chain seq x y z
N MET A 1 -6.31 11.24 11.65
CA MET A 1 -6.34 10.14 10.68
C MET A 1 -7.63 9.34 10.82
N SER A 2 -8.31 9.09 9.70
CA SER A 2 -9.49 8.21 9.65
C SER A 2 -9.10 6.75 9.95
N ALA A 3 -10.09 5.89 10.20
CA ALA A 3 -9.84 4.45 10.34
C ALA A 3 -9.19 3.84 9.08
N ARG A 4 -9.56 4.33 7.89
CA ARG A 4 -8.98 3.92 6.60
C ARG A 4 -7.53 4.39 6.43
N THR A 5 -7.22 5.63 6.80
CA THR A 5 -5.84 6.14 6.75
C THR A 5 -4.92 5.33 7.68
N LYS A 6 -5.39 5.01 8.89
CA LYS A 6 -4.67 4.13 9.83
C LYS A 6 -4.47 2.73 9.26
N ALA A 7 -5.48 2.19 8.58
CA ALA A 7 -5.42 0.88 7.95
C ALA A 7 -4.40 0.82 6.81
N ARG A 8 -4.41 1.82 5.91
CA ARG A 8 -3.40 1.95 4.84
C ARG A 8 -2.00 2.00 5.41
N LYS A 9 -1.78 2.83 6.44
CA LYS A 9 -0.48 2.89 7.12
C LYS A 9 -0.05 1.51 7.63
N ARG A 10 -0.94 0.77 8.30
CA ARG A 10 -0.63 -0.57 8.79
C ARG A 10 -0.32 -1.56 7.66
N ALA A 11 -1.08 -1.51 6.57
CA ALA A 11 -0.80 -2.36 5.40
C ALA A 11 0.57 -2.04 4.80
N MET A 12 0.90 -0.74 4.64
CA MET A 12 2.22 -0.30 4.19
C MET A 12 3.34 -0.76 5.13
N ASP A 13 3.15 -0.64 6.46
CA ASP A 13 4.13 -1.07 7.46
C ASP A 13 4.41 -2.59 7.35
N ILE A 14 3.38 -3.40 7.08
CA ILE A 14 3.51 -4.87 6.89
C ILE A 14 4.25 -5.20 5.59
N LEU A 15 3.86 -4.58 4.47
CA LEU A 15 4.50 -4.81 3.17
C LEU A 15 5.98 -4.36 3.20
N PHE A 16 6.24 -3.18 3.76
CA PHE A 16 7.59 -2.64 3.94
C PHE A 16 8.45 -3.55 4.81
N ALA A 17 7.89 -4.02 5.94
CA ALA A 17 8.54 -4.96 6.82
C ALA A 17 8.95 -6.25 6.11
N SER A 18 8.05 -6.83 5.31
CA SER A 18 8.32 -8.02 4.51
C SER A 18 9.46 -7.76 3.52
N ASP A 19 9.38 -6.66 2.76
CA ASP A 19 10.38 -6.30 1.76
C ASP A 19 11.78 -6.06 2.35
N VAL A 20 11.86 -5.42 3.52
CA VAL A 20 13.15 -5.04 4.13
C VAL A 20 13.75 -6.17 4.96
N ARG A 21 12.92 -6.93 5.69
CA ARG A 21 13.40 -7.97 6.63
C ARG A 21 13.33 -9.38 6.05
N GLY A 22 12.64 -9.58 4.94
CA GLY A 22 12.35 -10.91 4.40
C GLY A 22 11.40 -11.72 5.28
N THR A 23 10.73 -11.10 6.26
CA THR A 23 9.76 -11.78 7.12
C THR A 23 8.51 -12.11 6.30
N PRO A 24 8.04 -13.37 6.25
CA PRO A 24 6.86 -13.73 5.49
C PRO A 24 5.62 -12.94 5.93
N ILE A 25 4.85 -12.41 4.96
CA ILE A 25 3.63 -11.65 5.24
C ILE A 25 2.63 -12.40 6.14
N PRO A 26 2.38 -13.72 5.97
CA PRO A 26 1.48 -14.45 6.87
C PRO A 26 1.89 -14.37 8.34
N GLU A 27 3.19 -14.36 8.62
CA GLU A 27 3.72 -14.22 9.99
C GLU A 27 3.44 -12.82 10.54
N LEU A 28 3.72 -11.78 9.75
CA LEU A 28 3.45 -10.38 10.14
C LEU A 28 1.95 -10.13 10.36
N LEU A 29 1.08 -10.71 9.53
CA LEU A 29 -0.37 -10.65 9.70
C LEU A 29 -0.82 -11.33 11.00
N GLY A 30 -0.22 -12.47 11.37
CA GLY A 30 -0.50 -13.16 12.63
C GLY A 30 -0.13 -12.29 13.84
N GLN A 31 1.07 -11.72 13.83
CA GLN A 31 1.55 -10.82 14.90
C GLN A 31 0.65 -9.58 15.06
N GLU A 32 0.22 -8.96 13.96
CA GLU A 32 -0.69 -7.82 14.00
C GLU A 32 -2.11 -8.20 14.42
N ALA A 33 -2.58 -9.42 14.11
CA ALA A 33 -3.87 -9.92 14.55
C ALA A 33 -3.93 -10.07 16.07
N GLU A 34 -2.89 -10.63 16.69
CA GLU A 34 -2.76 -10.76 18.14
C GLU A 34 -2.79 -9.38 18.82
N ARG A 35 -1.97 -8.43 18.33
CA ARG A 35 -1.95 -7.05 18.84
C ARG A 35 -3.31 -6.35 18.73
N ALA A 36 -4.03 -6.57 17.63
CA ALA A 36 -5.34 -5.97 17.41
C ALA A 36 -6.44 -6.59 18.30
N ALA A 37 -6.30 -7.85 18.71
CA ALA A 37 -7.24 -8.51 19.62
C ALA A 37 -7.21 -7.88 21.02
N ASP A 38 -6.04 -7.43 21.46
CA ASP A 38 -5.85 -6.77 22.76
C ASP A 38 -6.30 -5.30 22.79
N GLU A 39 -6.61 -4.70 21.63
CA GLU A 39 -6.95 -3.28 21.49
C GLU A 39 -8.23 -3.08 20.63
N PRO A 40 -9.44 -3.11 21.23
CA PRO A 40 -10.72 -3.04 20.52
C PRO A 40 -10.86 -1.84 19.58
N ASP A 41 -10.32 -0.67 19.96
CA ASP A 41 -10.35 0.55 19.15
C ASP A 41 -9.60 0.42 17.81
N ARG A 42 -8.75 -0.59 17.67
CA ARG A 42 -7.99 -0.88 16.44
C ARG A 42 -8.69 -1.87 15.52
N ALA A 43 -9.81 -2.48 15.94
CA ALA A 43 -10.45 -3.56 15.19
C ALA A 43 -10.88 -3.14 13.78
N ALA A 44 -11.46 -1.94 13.63
CA ALA A 44 -11.91 -1.45 12.32
C ALA A 44 -10.74 -1.17 11.36
N SER A 45 -9.68 -0.51 11.84
CA SER A 45 -8.50 -0.25 11.00
C SER A 45 -7.72 -1.54 10.72
N TRP A 46 -7.77 -2.53 11.61
CA TRP A 46 -7.15 -3.83 11.39
C TRP A 46 -7.84 -4.62 10.28
N ARG A 47 -9.18 -4.70 10.30
CA ARG A 47 -9.94 -5.43 9.27
C ARG A 47 -9.59 -4.93 7.87
N TYR A 48 -9.59 -3.63 7.66
CA TYR A 48 -9.27 -3.05 6.36
C TYR A 48 -7.78 -3.18 5.99
N ALA A 49 -6.87 -3.07 6.97
CA ALA A 49 -5.45 -3.32 6.71
C ALA A 49 -5.20 -4.77 6.25
N ARG A 50 -5.84 -5.74 6.90
CA ARG A 50 -5.75 -7.15 6.54
C ARG A 50 -6.31 -7.40 5.15
N GLU A 51 -7.44 -6.78 4.81
CA GLU A 51 -8.04 -6.86 3.48
C GLU A 51 -7.08 -6.35 2.40
N ILE A 52 -6.52 -5.15 2.58
CA ILE A 52 -5.52 -4.59 1.66
C ILE A 52 -4.35 -5.56 1.48
N VAL A 53 -3.75 -6.04 2.57
CA VAL A 53 -2.56 -6.90 2.48
C VAL A 53 -2.87 -8.21 1.79
N LEU A 54 -4.01 -8.84 2.08
CA LEU A 54 -4.40 -10.09 1.43
C LEU A 54 -4.66 -9.88 -0.06
N GLY A 55 -5.35 -8.80 -0.43
CA GLY A 55 -5.60 -8.49 -1.83
C GLY A 55 -4.34 -8.11 -2.60
N VAL A 56 -3.38 -7.44 -1.96
CA VAL A 56 -2.04 -7.20 -2.55
C VAL A 56 -1.29 -8.51 -2.81
N ILE A 57 -1.39 -9.49 -1.91
CA ILE A 57 -0.78 -10.82 -2.12
C ILE A 57 -1.48 -11.57 -3.25
N GLU A 58 -2.81 -11.53 -3.28
CA GLU A 58 -3.62 -12.23 -4.28
C GLU A 58 -3.33 -11.72 -5.70
N HIS A 59 -3.12 -10.41 -5.85
CA HIS A 59 -2.87 -9.75 -7.14
C HIS A 59 -1.41 -9.28 -7.30
N ALA A 60 -0.46 -9.89 -6.59
CA ALA A 60 0.91 -9.39 -6.50
C ALA A 60 1.56 -9.18 -7.89
N ASP A 61 1.47 -10.18 -8.76
CA ASP A 61 2.09 -10.14 -10.10
C ASP A 61 1.46 -9.05 -10.99
N GLU A 62 0.14 -8.88 -10.93
CA GLU A 62 -0.59 -7.85 -11.69
C GLU A 62 -0.24 -6.44 -11.19
N ILE A 63 -0.27 -6.24 -9.87
CA ILE A 63 0.06 -4.97 -9.21
C ILE A 63 1.50 -4.55 -9.55
N ASP A 64 2.45 -5.47 -9.39
CA ASP A 64 3.86 -5.22 -9.68
C ASP A 64 4.07 -4.99 -11.19
N GLY A 65 3.30 -5.68 -12.05
CA GLY A 65 3.24 -5.43 -13.49
C GLY A 65 2.82 -4.00 -13.82
N TYR A 66 1.72 -3.51 -13.25
CA TYR A 66 1.26 -2.12 -13.47
C TYR A 66 2.32 -1.08 -13.06
N ILE A 67 3.05 -1.33 -11.97
CA ILE A 67 4.14 -0.45 -11.53
C ILE A 67 5.25 -0.44 -12.59
N VAL A 68 5.74 -1.60 -13.01
CA VAL A 68 6.86 -1.72 -13.95
C VAL A 68 6.53 -1.12 -15.31
N GLU A 69 5.34 -1.38 -15.85
CA GLU A 69 4.90 -0.83 -17.14
C GLU A 69 4.81 0.70 -17.12
N THR A 70 4.42 1.26 -15.97
CA THR A 70 4.18 2.69 -15.81
C THR A 70 5.43 3.48 -15.38
N ALA A 71 6.33 2.85 -14.63
CA ALA A 71 7.55 3.43 -14.08
C ALA A 71 8.77 3.15 -14.98
N ARG A 72 8.63 3.38 -16.29
CA ARG A 72 9.52 3.02 -17.43
C ARG A 72 11.05 2.98 -17.22
N ASP A 73 11.60 3.68 -16.24
CA ASP A 73 13.05 3.74 -15.94
C ASP A 73 13.46 3.05 -14.62
N TRP A 74 12.51 2.46 -13.89
CA TRP A 74 12.69 1.92 -12.55
C TRP A 74 12.26 0.45 -12.51
N THR A 75 13.20 -0.41 -12.08
CA THR A 75 12.83 -1.75 -11.63
C THR A 75 12.26 -1.65 -10.22
N LEU A 76 11.42 -2.61 -9.84
CA LEU A 76 10.85 -2.64 -8.50
C LEU A 76 11.94 -2.64 -7.43
N GLU A 77 13.04 -3.37 -7.62
CA GLU A 77 14.12 -3.48 -6.64
C GLU A 77 14.88 -2.16 -6.43
N ARG A 78 14.92 -1.29 -7.45
CA ARG A 78 15.57 0.01 -7.36
C ARG A 78 14.69 1.06 -6.67
N MET A 79 13.41 0.75 -6.45
CA MET A 79 12.49 1.61 -5.75
C MET A 79 12.71 1.57 -4.24
N PRO A 80 12.68 2.73 -3.53
CA PRO A 80 12.58 2.74 -2.08
C PRO A 80 11.44 1.81 -1.64
N ALA A 81 11.75 0.89 -0.71
CA ALA A 81 10.78 -0.11 -0.29
C ALA A 81 9.48 0.51 0.24
N LEU A 82 9.58 1.70 0.83
CA LEU A 82 8.41 2.45 1.29
C LEU A 82 7.56 2.97 0.13
N ASP A 83 8.15 3.57 -0.90
CA ASP A 83 7.44 4.04 -2.09
C ASP A 83 6.75 2.88 -2.82
N ARG A 84 7.44 1.73 -2.92
CA ARG A 84 6.88 0.50 -3.48
C ARG A 84 5.69 -0.01 -2.65
N SER A 85 5.78 0.04 -1.33
CA SER A 85 4.69 -0.34 -0.43
C SER A 85 3.48 0.59 -0.57
N ILE A 86 3.71 1.90 -0.70
CA ILE A 86 2.66 2.90 -0.97
C ILE A 86 1.97 2.59 -2.29
N LEU A 87 2.74 2.35 -3.36
CA LEU A 87 2.18 2.04 -4.69
C LEU A 87 1.37 0.74 -4.68
N ARG A 88 1.87 -0.33 -4.06
CA ARG A 88 1.14 -1.61 -3.99
C ARG A 88 -0.22 -1.46 -3.31
N VAL A 89 -0.28 -0.73 -2.18
CA VAL A 89 -1.53 -0.44 -1.48
C VAL A 89 -2.48 0.38 -2.36
N ALA A 90 -1.99 1.45 -2.96
CA ALA A 90 -2.82 2.35 -3.75
C ALA A 90 -3.33 1.70 -5.04
N ILE A 91 -2.50 0.93 -5.73
CA ILE A 91 -2.88 0.20 -6.95
C ILE A 91 -3.91 -0.87 -6.62
N TRP A 92 -3.75 -1.57 -5.49
CA TRP A 92 -4.78 -2.51 -5.05
C TRP A 92 -6.13 -1.83 -4.87
N GLU A 93 -6.17 -0.67 -4.18
CA GLU A 93 -7.40 0.09 -4.03
C GLU A 93 -7.96 0.56 -5.39
N LEU A 94 -7.09 0.99 -6.32
CA LEU A 94 -7.50 1.48 -7.64
C LEU A 94 -8.10 0.41 -8.54
N LYS A 95 -7.59 -0.83 -8.47
CA LYS A 95 -7.91 -1.89 -9.44
C LYS A 95 -8.86 -2.95 -8.89
N TYR A 96 -8.90 -3.13 -7.57
CA TYR A 96 -9.61 -4.23 -6.94
C TYR A 96 -10.51 -3.80 -5.78
N ASN A 97 -10.66 -2.49 -5.53
CA ASN A 97 -11.59 -1.98 -4.51
C ASN A 97 -12.50 -0.86 -5.03
N ASP A 98 -13.65 -1.26 -5.57
CA ASP A 98 -14.67 -0.34 -6.10
C ASP A 98 -15.31 0.57 -5.04
N GLU A 99 -15.11 0.31 -3.74
CA GLU A 99 -15.62 1.18 -2.67
C GLU A 99 -14.78 2.45 -2.50
N ILE A 100 -13.56 2.48 -3.06
CA ILE A 100 -12.63 3.59 -2.92
C ILE A 100 -12.55 4.36 -4.24
N PRO A 101 -13.06 5.61 -4.28
CA PRO A 101 -12.90 6.44 -5.47
C PRO A 101 -11.42 6.63 -5.81
N ALA A 102 -11.08 6.54 -7.10
CA ALA A 102 -9.69 6.63 -7.55
C ALA A 102 -8.95 7.88 -7.05
N ALA A 103 -9.62 9.03 -7.06
CA ALA A 103 -9.07 10.28 -6.54
C ALA A 103 -8.70 10.20 -5.04
N VAL A 104 -9.46 9.44 -4.24
CA VAL A 104 -9.19 9.24 -2.81
C VAL A 104 -7.97 8.34 -2.62
N ALA A 105 -7.88 7.22 -3.35
CA ALA A 105 -6.71 6.32 -3.29
C ALA A 105 -5.43 7.06 -3.68
N ILE A 106 -5.46 7.84 -4.75
CA ILE A 106 -4.32 8.66 -5.21
C ILE A 106 -3.94 9.71 -4.15
N THR A 107 -4.92 10.44 -3.61
CA THR A 107 -4.66 11.49 -2.61
C THR A 107 -4.01 10.89 -1.37
N GLU A 108 -4.54 9.79 -0.84
CA GLU A 108 -3.99 9.14 0.37
C GLU A 108 -2.58 8.60 0.13
N ALA A 109 -2.29 8.07 -1.06
CA ALA A 109 -0.95 7.61 -1.43
C ALA A 109 0.05 8.77 -1.49
N VAL A 110 -0.33 9.90 -2.09
CA VAL A 110 0.53 11.09 -2.18
C VAL A 110 0.76 11.70 -0.79
N THR A 111 -0.28 11.76 0.04
CA THR A 111 -0.14 12.20 1.44
C THR A 111 0.80 11.29 2.22
N ALA A 112 0.65 9.96 2.10
CA ALA A 112 1.56 9.01 2.75
C ALA A 112 3.02 9.20 2.30
N ALA A 113 3.25 9.44 1.01
CA ALA A 113 4.59 9.70 0.48
C ALA A 113 5.20 10.97 1.08
N GLY A 114 4.40 12.04 1.22
CA GLY A 114 4.83 13.29 1.84
C GLY A 114 5.07 13.17 3.35
N GLU A 115 4.34 12.30 4.05
CA GLU A 115 4.53 12.06 5.48
C GLU A 115 5.74 11.19 5.80
N TYR A 116 6.00 10.15 5.00
CA TYR A 116 6.94 9.08 5.36
C TYR A 116 8.15 8.96 4.43
N SER A 117 8.13 9.60 3.26
CA SER A 117 9.18 9.50 2.24
C SER A 117 9.72 10.89 1.88
N THR A 118 9.90 11.20 0.58
CA THR A 118 10.43 12.49 0.12
C THR A 118 9.41 13.27 -0.73
N ASP A 119 9.62 14.58 -0.87
CA ASP A 119 8.83 15.42 -1.80
C ASP A 119 8.88 14.91 -3.25
N ALA A 120 10.02 14.34 -3.66
CA ALA A 120 10.17 13.72 -4.97
C ALA A 120 9.31 12.45 -5.11
N SER A 121 9.22 11.65 -4.04
CA SER A 121 8.37 10.45 -3.98
C SER A 121 6.89 10.79 -4.16
N GLY A 122 6.39 11.85 -3.54
CA GLY A 122 5.00 12.29 -3.72
C GLY A 122 4.65 12.60 -5.17
N LYS A 123 5.53 13.32 -5.88
CA LYS A 123 5.34 13.64 -7.32
C LYS A 123 5.43 12.39 -8.19
N PHE A 124 6.38 11.51 -7.90
CA PHE A 124 6.55 10.24 -8.61
C PHE A 124 5.30 9.36 -8.48
N ILE A 125 4.84 9.12 -7.24
CA ILE A 125 3.66 8.29 -6.95
C ILE A 125 2.41 8.87 -7.59
N HIS A 126 2.21 10.19 -7.51
CA HIS A 126 1.07 10.83 -8.19
C HIS A 126 1.09 10.56 -9.70
N GLY A 127 2.26 10.74 -10.34
CA GLY A 127 2.40 10.51 -11.78
C GLY A 127 2.16 9.06 -12.19
N VAL A 128 2.66 8.09 -11.41
CA VAL A 128 2.44 6.66 -11.67
C VAL A 128 0.96 6.30 -11.52
N LEU A 129 0.35 6.65 -10.39
CA LEU A 129 -1.04 6.28 -10.12
C LEU A 129 -2.03 6.98 -11.06
N GLY A 130 -1.77 8.23 -11.46
CA GLY A 130 -2.56 8.93 -12.46
C GLY A 130 -2.63 8.17 -13.79
N ARG A 131 -1.47 7.72 -14.30
CA ARG A 131 -1.41 6.91 -15.52
C ARG A 131 -2.09 5.55 -15.38
N ILE A 132 -2.04 4.92 -14.20
CA ILE A 132 -2.69 3.63 -13.95
C ILE A 132 -4.21 3.81 -13.86
N SER A 133 -4.70 4.93 -13.33
CA SER A 133 -6.13 5.21 -13.18
C SER A 133 -6.86 5.49 -14.51
N GLU A 134 -6.11 5.84 -15.56
CA GLU A 134 -6.62 6.11 -16.91
C GLU A 134 -6.60 4.85 -17.82
N GLN A 135 -6.03 3.74 -17.35
CA GLN A 135 -6.00 2.44 -18.03
C GLN A 135 -7.18 1.57 -17.62
#